data_AF-A0A2S7DEZ7-F1
#
_entry.id   AF-A0A2S7DEZ7-F1
#
_cell.length_a   1.000
_cell.length_b   1.000
_cell.length_c   1.000
_cell.angle_alpha   90.00
_cell.angle_beta   90.00
_cell.angle_gamma   90.00
#
_symmetry.space_group_name_H-M   'P 1'
#
loop_
_entity.id
_entity.type
_entity.pdbx_description
1 polymer ?
#
loop_
_entity_poly.entity_id
_entity_poly.type
_entity_poly.pdbx_seq_one_letter_code
_entity_poly.pdbx_strand_id
1 'polypeptide(L)'
;MDQYAVYANSVSNSLSDRTPTESTQAARPSQPVEDASSRHHSNPSRHAGTLEQGERGESVKQLQNQLTQLGAVGRDGKPLQADGDFGSNTKFAVEQFQRTHGLQVDGVVGGQTQAALGKALAQQTTKQPEQSNTHAASAPATSGSPLLSDPRHPDNGMFVGAVGKLEALGERGGFANRKELEQAAGQLVFEAKVSGLQRIDHVVPNKSGDGFFAVQGEMTDPAMRRVFVDRDQAQGQSLEHSSRQVAEENQRQTALMQSQAQTQQAASPAMSM
;
A
#
# COMPACT_ATOMS: atom_id res chain seq x y z
N MET A 1 -26.30 -11.16 -23.56
CA MET A 1 -25.69 -12.49 -23.75
C MET A 1 -24.97 -12.40 -25.08
N ASP A 2 -23.68 -12.07 -25.06
CA ASP A 2 -22.87 -11.93 -26.27
C ASP A 2 -21.64 -12.80 -26.10
N GLN A 3 -21.64 -13.91 -26.84
CA GLN A 3 -20.67 -14.98 -26.77
C GLN A 3 -19.50 -14.74 -27.74
N TYR A 4 -18.32 -15.15 -27.26
CA TYR A 4 -17.02 -15.19 -27.91
C TYR A 4 -17.04 -15.68 -29.37
N ALA A 5 -16.42 -14.90 -30.26
CA ALA A 5 -16.10 -15.32 -31.62
C ALA A 5 -14.71 -15.98 -31.67
N VAL A 6 -14.72 -17.23 -32.14
CA VAL A 6 -13.58 -18.02 -32.61
C VAL A 6 -13.05 -17.41 -33.90
N TYR A 7 -11.73 -17.22 -34.02
CA TYR A 7 -11.07 -17.12 -35.32
C TYR A 7 -9.80 -17.98 -35.34
N ALA A 8 -9.86 -18.98 -36.22
CA ALA A 8 -8.73 -19.76 -36.71
C ALA A 8 -8.35 -19.24 -38.10
N ASN A 9 -7.05 -19.10 -38.39
CA ASN A 9 -6.41 -19.18 -39.71
C ASN A 9 -4.96 -18.68 -39.57
N SER A 10 -3.94 -19.14 -40.27
CA SER A 10 -3.67 -20.30 -41.12
C SER A 10 -2.23 -20.08 -41.57
N VAL A 11 -1.33 -21.02 -41.28
CA VAL A 11 0.07 -21.01 -41.73
C VAL A 11 0.16 -21.80 -43.04
N SER A 12 0.72 -21.22 -44.10
CA SER A 12 1.46 -21.94 -45.17
C SER A 12 2.06 -21.04 -46.27
N ASN A 13 3.30 -21.39 -46.65
CA ASN A 13 4.05 -21.12 -47.91
C ASN A 13 4.53 -19.69 -48.22
N SER A 14 5.68 -19.45 -48.88
CA SER A 14 6.66 -20.26 -49.63
C SER A 14 8.00 -19.47 -49.68
N LEU A 15 9.17 -20.08 -49.46
CA LEU A 15 10.12 -20.56 -50.49
C LEU A 15 10.47 -19.54 -51.60
N SER A 16 11.73 -19.09 -51.61
CA SER A 16 12.42 -18.57 -52.79
C SER A 16 13.90 -18.95 -52.71
N ASP A 17 14.22 -19.94 -53.53
CA ASP A 17 15.53 -20.48 -53.88
C ASP A 17 16.34 -19.48 -54.72
N ARG A 18 17.62 -19.25 -54.38
CA ARG A 18 18.71 -18.87 -55.32
C ARG A 18 20.10 -19.13 -54.72
N THR A 19 20.79 -20.15 -55.21
CA THR A 19 22.24 -20.20 -55.50
C THR A 19 22.40 -20.98 -56.83
N PRO A 20 23.55 -21.14 -57.52
CA PRO A 20 24.95 -20.83 -57.17
C PRO A 20 25.82 -20.26 -58.33
N THR A 21 27.03 -19.74 -58.05
CA THR A 21 28.24 -20.02 -58.88
C THR A 21 29.54 -19.68 -58.14
N GLU A 22 30.55 -20.49 -58.42
CA GLU A 22 31.82 -20.74 -57.74
C GLU A 22 33.02 -20.15 -58.50
N SER A 23 34.05 -19.65 -57.80
CA SER A 23 35.51 -19.68 -58.16
C SER A 23 36.29 -18.74 -57.22
N THR A 24 37.53 -18.93 -56.77
CA THR A 24 38.48 -20.04 -56.60
C THR A 24 39.76 -19.42 -55.97
N GLN A 25 40.45 -20.19 -55.11
CA GLN A 25 41.89 -20.15 -54.77
C GLN A 25 42.48 -19.20 -53.69
N ALA A 26 42.77 -19.84 -52.54
CA ALA A 26 44.04 -19.90 -51.78
C ALA A 26 44.69 -18.65 -51.12
N ALA A 27 44.75 -18.68 -49.78
CA ALA A 27 46.00 -18.88 -49.01
C ALA A 27 45.72 -19.05 -47.49
N ARG A 28 46.31 -20.07 -46.86
CA ARG A 28 46.56 -20.21 -45.39
C ARG A 28 48.10 -20.25 -45.22
N PRO A 29 48.73 -20.22 -44.02
CA PRO A 29 48.25 -19.97 -42.65
C PRO A 29 49.16 -18.97 -41.86
N SER A 30 48.75 -18.52 -40.66
CA SER A 30 49.59 -18.33 -39.44
C SER A 30 48.74 -17.79 -38.29
N GLN A 31 48.77 -18.49 -37.14
CA GLN A 31 48.16 -18.06 -35.87
C GLN A 31 48.94 -16.88 -35.25
N PRO A 32 48.42 -16.22 -34.19
CA PRO A 32 48.54 -16.77 -32.85
C PRO A 32 47.20 -16.90 -32.12
N VAL A 33 47.03 -18.05 -31.48
CA VAL A 33 46.26 -18.16 -30.24
C VAL A 33 47.08 -17.43 -29.17
N GLU A 34 46.52 -16.42 -28.50
CA GLU A 34 46.68 -16.17 -27.06
C GLU A 34 45.99 -14.86 -26.59
N ASP A 35 45.14 -15.07 -25.58
CA ASP A 35 44.77 -14.20 -24.47
C ASP A 35 43.83 -12.98 -24.64
N ALA A 36 43.01 -12.83 -23.59
CA ALA A 36 42.22 -11.67 -23.17
C ALA A 36 40.87 -11.35 -23.86
N SER A 37 39.82 -11.67 -23.11
CA SER A 37 38.70 -10.77 -22.77
C SER A 37 37.57 -10.56 -23.79
N SER A 38 36.38 -10.98 -23.36
CA SER A 38 35.16 -10.16 -23.32
C SER A 38 35.02 -9.14 -24.44
N ARG A 39 34.50 -9.58 -25.58
CA ARG A 39 33.82 -8.71 -26.55
C ARG A 39 32.33 -9.05 -26.46
N HIS A 40 31.66 -8.55 -25.43
CA HIS A 40 31.00 -7.25 -25.49
C HIS A 40 30.10 -7.16 -26.75
N HIS A 41 29.11 -8.06 -26.83
CA HIS A 41 27.84 -7.70 -27.47
C HIS A 41 26.99 -6.94 -26.45
N SER A 42 27.57 -5.84 -25.96
CA SER A 42 26.80 -4.76 -25.40
C SER A 42 25.99 -4.24 -26.58
N ASN A 43 24.71 -4.58 -26.60
CA ASN A 43 23.73 -3.85 -27.36
C ASN A 43 23.15 -2.79 -26.41
N PRO A 44 23.84 -1.65 -26.14
CA PRO A 44 23.22 -0.58 -25.42
C PRO A 44 22.22 0.06 -26.38
N SER A 45 20.97 0.20 -25.91
CA SER A 45 19.86 0.87 -26.59
C SER A 45 18.91 -0.07 -27.35
N ARG A 46 17.89 -0.58 -26.63
CA ARG A 46 16.49 -0.56 -27.08
C ARG A 46 15.41 -0.92 -26.06
N HIS A 47 15.73 -1.04 -24.77
CA HIS A 47 14.73 -0.96 -23.68
C HIS A 47 15.20 0.05 -22.63
N ALA A 48 15.37 1.31 -23.03
CA ALA A 48 15.96 2.38 -22.21
C ALA A 48 15.07 2.85 -21.03
N GLY A 49 14.28 1.97 -20.42
CA GLY A 49 13.38 2.34 -19.34
C GLY A 49 12.37 1.26 -18.94
N THR A 50 12.71 -0.02 -19.09
CA THR A 50 11.84 -1.12 -18.69
C THR A 50 12.63 -2.10 -17.84
N LEU A 51 12.16 -2.39 -16.62
CA LEU A 51 12.81 -3.33 -15.70
C LEU A 51 12.04 -4.67 -15.68
N GLU A 52 12.73 -5.77 -15.92
CA GLU A 52 12.17 -7.12 -16.06
C GLU A 52 12.85 -8.15 -15.15
N GLN A 53 12.20 -9.31 -14.97
CA GLN A 53 12.73 -10.41 -14.18
C GLN A 53 14.10 -10.87 -14.71
N GLY A 54 15.10 -10.93 -13.81
CA GLY A 54 16.47 -11.28 -14.14
C GLY A 54 17.40 -10.07 -14.33
N GLU A 55 16.86 -8.86 -14.39
CA GLU A 55 17.69 -7.65 -14.36
C GLU A 55 18.20 -7.35 -12.94
N ARG A 56 19.38 -6.71 -12.90
CA ARG A 56 20.09 -6.40 -11.67
C ARG A 56 20.70 -5.02 -11.75
N GLY A 57 20.74 -4.31 -10.62
CA GLY A 57 21.44 -3.04 -10.51
C GLY A 57 20.68 -2.00 -9.72
N GLU A 58 21.19 -0.76 -9.74
CA GLU A 58 20.65 0.33 -8.94
C GLU A 58 19.21 0.68 -9.30
N SER A 59 18.82 0.57 -10.57
CA SER A 59 17.44 0.81 -11.02
C SER A 59 16.44 -0.19 -10.41
N VAL A 60 16.84 -1.46 -10.27
CA VAL A 60 16.04 -2.49 -9.59
C VAL A 60 15.99 -2.23 -8.09
N LYS A 61 17.11 -1.82 -7.49
CA LYS A 61 17.15 -1.44 -6.08
C LYS A 61 16.23 -0.26 -5.77
N GLN A 62 16.17 0.74 -6.66
CA GLN A 62 15.24 1.86 -6.54
C GLN A 62 13.79 1.40 -6.66
N LEU A 63 13.48 0.55 -7.63
CA LEU A 63 12.16 -0.06 -7.78
C LEU A 63 11.73 -0.83 -6.53
N GLN A 64 12.59 -1.70 -5.99
CA GLN A 64 12.31 -2.47 -4.78
C GLN A 64 12.06 -1.58 -3.57
N ASN A 65 12.82 -0.48 -3.42
CA ASN A 65 12.56 0.52 -2.38
C ASN A 65 11.20 1.19 -2.56
N GLN A 66 10.85 1.60 -3.78
CA GLN A 66 9.55 2.21 -4.09
C GLN A 66 8.39 1.24 -3.78
N LEU A 67 8.51 -0.01 -4.21
CA LEU A 67 7.52 -1.05 -3.93
C LEU A 67 7.39 -1.32 -2.42
N THR A 68 8.50 -1.37 -1.69
CA THR A 68 8.50 -1.55 -0.23
C THR A 68 7.83 -0.36 0.47
N GLN A 69 8.09 0.87 0.01
CA GLN A 69 7.48 2.09 0.53
C GLN A 69 5.96 2.15 0.23
N LEU A 70 5.55 1.57 -0.89
CA LEU A 70 4.14 1.38 -1.27
C LEU A 70 3.46 0.23 -0.50
N GLY A 71 4.20 -0.46 0.38
CA GLY A 71 3.67 -1.58 1.17
C GLY A 71 3.52 -2.88 0.38
N ALA A 72 4.15 -2.98 -0.80
CA ALA A 72 4.14 -4.22 -1.56
C ALA A 72 4.98 -5.27 -0.85
N VAL A 73 4.41 -6.48 -0.76
CA VAL A 73 5.05 -7.64 -0.13
C VAL A 73 5.45 -8.66 -1.18
N GLY A 74 6.53 -9.39 -0.91
CA GLY A 74 6.96 -10.51 -1.74
C GLY A 74 6.00 -11.68 -1.61
N ARG A 75 6.25 -12.74 -2.38
CA ARG A 75 5.45 -13.96 -2.34
C ARG A 75 5.43 -14.62 -0.96
N ASP A 76 6.47 -14.37 -0.17
CA ASP A 76 6.62 -14.85 1.21
C ASP A 76 5.84 -14.01 2.25
N GLY A 77 5.08 -13.00 1.83
CA GLY A 77 4.36 -12.07 2.72
C GLY A 77 5.27 -11.10 3.49
N LYS A 78 6.56 -11.06 3.16
CA LYS A 78 7.56 -10.18 3.77
C LYS A 78 7.80 -8.93 2.91
N PRO A 79 8.19 -7.80 3.52
CA PRO A 79 8.64 -6.63 2.78
C PRO A 79 9.85 -6.99 1.92
N LEU A 80 9.91 -6.43 0.70
CA LEU A 80 10.99 -6.71 -0.22
C LEU A 80 12.30 -6.17 0.35
N GLN A 81 13.38 -6.92 0.15
CA GLN A 81 14.71 -6.39 0.36
C GLN A 81 15.14 -5.66 -0.90
N ALA A 82 15.75 -4.48 -0.72
CA ALA A 82 16.33 -3.73 -1.81
C ALA A 82 17.76 -4.25 -2.10
N ASP A 83 17.84 -5.51 -2.51
CA ASP A 83 19.08 -6.20 -2.88
C ASP A 83 19.58 -5.82 -4.28
N GLY A 84 18.71 -5.25 -5.11
CA GLY A 84 19.01 -4.87 -6.48
C GLY A 84 18.83 -6.02 -7.48
N ASP A 85 18.24 -7.14 -7.07
CA ASP A 85 17.96 -8.31 -7.89
C ASP A 85 16.48 -8.44 -8.24
N PHE A 86 16.11 -8.41 -9.53
CA PHE A 86 14.72 -8.57 -9.94
C PHE A 86 14.35 -10.06 -9.93
N GLY A 87 14.15 -10.60 -8.73
CA GLY A 87 13.76 -11.99 -8.48
C GLY A 87 12.25 -12.21 -8.51
N SER A 88 11.84 -13.44 -8.18
CA SER A 88 10.42 -13.84 -8.14
C SER A 88 9.60 -13.03 -7.13
N ASN A 89 10.22 -12.59 -6.02
CA ASN A 89 9.57 -11.75 -5.02
C ASN A 89 9.31 -10.33 -5.53
N THR A 90 10.28 -9.75 -6.26
CA THR A 90 10.13 -8.45 -6.93
C THR A 90 9.08 -8.50 -8.02
N LYS A 91 9.08 -9.55 -8.84
CA LYS A 91 8.04 -9.77 -9.84
C LYS A 91 6.65 -9.83 -9.23
N PHE A 92 6.48 -10.64 -8.18
CA PHE A 92 5.18 -10.77 -7.52
C PHE A 92 4.70 -9.41 -6.99
N ALA A 93 5.58 -8.62 -6.38
CA ALA A 93 5.25 -7.29 -5.90
C ALA A 93 4.85 -6.32 -7.02
N VAL A 94 5.53 -6.39 -8.17
CA VAL A 94 5.17 -5.62 -9.37
C VAL A 94 3.81 -6.04 -9.91
N GLU A 95 3.54 -7.34 -9.99
CA GLU A 95 2.25 -7.86 -10.46
C GLU A 95 1.11 -7.43 -9.54
N GLN A 96 1.32 -7.48 -8.22
CA GLN A 96 0.36 -6.98 -7.23
C GLN A 96 0.13 -5.47 -7.38
N PHE A 97 1.21 -4.70 -7.55
CA PHE A 97 1.12 -3.26 -7.77
C PHE A 97 0.34 -2.94 -9.05
N GLN A 98 0.68 -3.58 -10.17
CA GLN A 98 -0.01 -3.42 -11.45
C GLN A 98 -1.50 -3.76 -11.31
N ARG A 99 -1.83 -4.87 -10.65
CA ARG A 99 -3.22 -5.29 -10.41
C ARG A 99 -4.00 -4.29 -9.56
N THR A 100 -3.37 -3.74 -8.53
CA THR A 100 -3.98 -2.75 -7.62
C THR A 100 -4.20 -1.40 -8.32
N HIS A 101 -3.33 -1.04 -9.26
CA HIS A 101 -3.38 0.23 -9.98
C HIS A 101 -4.07 0.14 -11.36
N GLY A 102 -4.70 -1.00 -11.68
CA GLY A 102 -5.42 -1.19 -12.95
C GLY A 102 -4.52 -1.17 -14.18
N LEU A 103 -3.24 -1.52 -14.03
CA LEU A 103 -2.28 -1.66 -15.12
C LEU A 103 -2.27 -3.08 -15.67
N GLN A 104 -1.66 -3.25 -16.84
CA GLN A 104 -1.39 -4.56 -17.40
C GLN A 104 -0.45 -5.34 -16.46
N VAL A 105 -0.87 -6.54 -16.04
CA VAL A 105 -0.17 -7.39 -15.07
C VAL A 105 0.78 -8.34 -15.81
N ASP A 106 1.80 -7.75 -16.43
CA ASP A 106 2.85 -8.48 -17.15
C ASP A 106 4.10 -8.74 -16.28
N GLY A 107 4.16 -8.13 -15.08
CA GLY A 107 5.33 -8.20 -14.21
C GLY A 107 6.53 -7.42 -14.75
N VAL A 108 6.31 -6.57 -15.76
CA VAL A 108 7.31 -5.77 -16.45
C VAL A 108 7.14 -4.30 -16.06
N VAL A 109 8.19 -3.70 -15.52
CA VAL A 109 8.17 -2.31 -15.07
C VAL A 109 8.57 -1.40 -16.22
N GLY A 110 7.66 -1.21 -17.16
CA GLY A 110 7.79 -0.23 -18.24
C GLY A 110 7.49 1.21 -17.80
N GLY A 111 7.55 2.15 -18.74
CA GLY A 111 7.33 3.57 -18.45
C GLY A 111 5.98 3.91 -17.82
N GLN A 112 4.91 3.17 -18.15
CA GLN A 112 3.60 3.33 -17.50
C GLN A 112 3.62 2.86 -16.04
N THR A 113 4.26 1.74 -15.75
CA THR A 113 4.44 1.22 -14.39
C THR A 113 5.32 2.15 -13.57
N GLN A 114 6.42 2.67 -14.14
CA GLN A 114 7.26 3.67 -13.47
C GLN A 114 6.52 4.98 -13.21
N ALA A 115 5.73 5.47 -14.17
CA ALA A 115 4.90 6.66 -13.97
C ALA A 115 3.83 6.44 -12.89
N ALA A 116 3.24 5.24 -12.82
CA ALA A 116 2.30 4.88 -11.78
C ALA A 116 2.97 4.74 -10.41
N LEU A 117 4.16 4.13 -10.33
CA LEU A 117 4.98 4.07 -9.12
C LEU A 117 5.34 5.47 -8.64
N GLY A 118 5.81 6.33 -9.54
CA GLY A 118 6.11 7.73 -9.25
C GLY A 118 4.88 8.50 -8.80
N LYS A 119 3.72 8.28 -9.41
CA LYS A 119 2.43 8.87 -8.97
C LYS A 119 1.96 8.29 -7.64
N ALA A 120 2.21 7.03 -7.34
CA ALA A 120 1.80 6.41 -6.09
C ALA A 120 2.74 6.84 -4.95
N LEU A 121 4.05 6.91 -5.20
CA LEU A 121 5.04 7.50 -4.28
C LEU A 121 4.78 8.98 -4.09
N ALA A 122 4.45 9.70 -5.17
CA ALA A 122 3.99 11.07 -5.11
C ALA A 122 2.72 11.11 -4.30
N GLN A 123 1.66 10.34 -4.54
CA GLN A 123 0.45 10.35 -3.70
C GLN A 123 0.70 9.96 -2.24
N GLN A 124 1.73 9.16 -1.94
CA GLN A 124 2.19 8.91 -0.58
C GLN A 124 2.99 10.09 0.01
N THR A 125 3.72 10.85 -0.82
CA THR A 125 4.52 12.04 -0.45
C THR A 125 3.72 13.36 -0.56
N THR A 126 2.70 13.41 -1.40
CA THR A 126 1.80 14.50 -1.79
C THR A 126 0.40 14.31 -1.21
N LYS A 127 0.24 13.35 -0.30
CA LYS A 127 -0.53 13.55 0.93
C LYS A 127 0.08 14.68 1.82
N GLN A 128 1.06 15.46 1.33
CA GLN A 128 0.99 16.94 1.12
C GLN A 128 2.13 17.41 0.18
N PRO A 129 1.86 18.13 -0.94
CA PRO A 129 1.46 19.53 -0.85
C PRO A 129 0.45 19.97 -1.93
N GLU A 130 -0.75 20.36 -1.50
CA GLU A 130 -1.52 21.43 -2.13
C GLU A 130 -1.81 22.49 -1.07
N GLN A 131 -0.75 23.19 -0.67
CA GLN A 131 -0.85 24.61 -0.36
C GLN A 131 0.17 25.34 -1.24
N SER A 132 -0.29 25.75 -2.41
CA SER A 132 0.23 26.87 -3.20
C SER A 132 -0.92 27.45 -4.02
N ASN A 133 -1.67 28.39 -3.40
CA ASN A 133 -2.63 29.39 -3.94
C ASN A 133 -3.33 29.08 -5.28
N THR A 134 -4.65 28.93 -5.36
CA THR A 134 -5.72 29.88 -4.97
C THR A 134 -6.92 29.09 -4.41
N HIS A 135 -7.48 29.42 -3.25
CA HIS A 135 -8.44 30.51 -3.07
C HIS A 135 -8.30 31.11 -1.66
N ALA A 136 -7.99 32.40 -1.60
CA ALA A 136 -8.11 33.18 -0.40
C ALA A 136 -9.60 33.45 -0.12
N ALA A 137 -10.12 32.91 0.98
CA ALA A 137 -11.11 33.56 1.82
C ALA A 137 -11.16 32.86 3.20
N SER A 138 -10.26 33.33 4.08
CA SER A 138 -10.56 33.55 5.51
C SER A 138 -10.83 32.33 6.41
N ALA A 139 -9.78 31.76 7.00
CA ALA A 139 -9.56 31.80 8.46
C ALA A 139 -8.22 31.11 8.85
N PRO A 140 -7.43 31.69 9.76
CA PRO A 140 -6.18 31.13 10.27
C PRO A 140 -6.41 30.25 11.51
N ALA A 141 -5.37 29.53 11.94
CA ALA A 141 -5.20 28.75 13.19
C ALA A 141 -5.25 27.22 12.98
N THR A 142 -4.39 26.37 13.53
CA THR A 142 -3.17 26.46 14.33
C THR A 142 -2.77 24.99 14.55
N SER A 143 -1.48 24.72 14.76
CA SER A 143 -0.97 23.48 15.34
C SER A 143 -1.93 22.85 16.37
N GLY A 144 -2.38 21.62 16.17
CA GLY A 144 -3.25 20.96 17.13
C GLY A 144 -3.67 19.56 16.71
N SER A 145 -2.78 18.60 16.92
CA SER A 145 -2.97 17.14 16.76
C SER A 145 -2.86 16.57 15.34
N PRO A 146 -2.07 15.49 15.14
CA PRO A 146 -2.03 14.75 13.88
C PRO A 146 -3.40 14.13 13.56
N LEU A 147 -3.70 13.92 12.28
CA LEU A 147 -4.90 13.18 11.86
C LEU A 147 -4.77 11.71 12.21
N LEU A 148 -5.88 11.01 12.36
CA LEU A 148 -5.90 9.60 12.72
C LEU A 148 -5.21 8.71 11.65
N SER A 149 -5.24 9.14 10.38
CA SER A 149 -4.51 8.51 9.28
C SER A 149 -3.02 8.81 9.26
N ASP A 150 -2.54 9.79 10.03
CA ASP A 150 -1.11 10.07 10.12
C ASP A 150 -0.40 8.98 10.93
N PRO A 151 0.74 8.44 10.46
CA PRO A 151 1.53 7.45 11.21
C PRO A 151 2.04 7.94 12.56
N ARG A 152 2.07 9.27 12.76
CA ARG A 152 2.48 9.91 14.02
C ARG A 152 1.37 9.92 15.07
N HIS A 153 0.14 9.54 14.70
CA HIS A 153 -0.98 9.50 15.61
C HIS A 153 -0.92 8.23 16.48
N PRO A 154 -1.11 8.33 17.82
CA PRO A 154 -1.03 7.16 18.71
C PRO A 154 -2.03 6.06 18.35
N ASP A 155 -3.22 6.41 17.86
CA ASP A 155 -4.25 5.46 17.43
C ASP A 155 -4.20 5.09 15.93
N ASN A 156 -3.11 5.45 15.22
CA ASN A 156 -2.98 5.15 13.79
C ASN A 156 -3.03 3.63 13.52
N GLY A 157 -2.41 2.82 14.38
CA GLY A 157 -2.47 1.36 14.24
C GLY A 157 -3.89 0.81 14.30
N MET A 158 -4.75 1.41 15.12
CA MET A 158 -6.17 1.05 15.24
C MET A 158 -6.95 1.46 14.00
N PHE A 159 -6.65 2.63 13.44
CA PHE A 159 -7.21 3.11 12.18
C PHE A 159 -6.82 2.25 10.99
N VAL A 160 -5.54 1.92 10.82
CA VAL A 160 -5.07 1.03 9.75
C VAL A 160 -5.73 -0.35 9.86
N GLY A 161 -5.84 -0.89 11.08
CA GLY A 161 -6.54 -2.15 11.33
C GLY A 161 -8.04 -2.09 11.02
N ALA A 162 -8.70 -0.97 11.35
CA ALA A 162 -10.10 -0.73 11.03
C ALA A 162 -10.33 -0.63 9.52
N VAL A 163 -9.51 0.15 8.82
CA VAL A 163 -9.53 0.29 7.36
C VAL A 163 -9.39 -1.08 6.70
N GLY A 164 -8.37 -1.86 7.06
CA GLY A 164 -8.16 -3.18 6.47
C GLY A 164 -9.33 -4.15 6.70
N LYS A 165 -10.02 -4.05 7.85
CA LYS A 165 -11.19 -4.91 8.16
C LYS A 165 -12.44 -4.47 7.44
N LEU A 166 -12.66 -3.17 7.34
CA LEU A 166 -13.76 -2.60 6.55
C LEU A 166 -13.54 -2.88 5.05
N GLU A 167 -12.29 -2.85 4.58
CA GLU A 167 -11.92 -3.23 3.20
C GLU A 167 -12.17 -4.72 2.96
N ALA A 168 -11.88 -5.59 3.95
CA ALA A 168 -12.16 -7.02 3.86
C ALA A 168 -13.66 -7.34 3.78
N LEU A 169 -14.54 -6.42 4.21
CA LEU A 169 -15.98 -6.55 4.00
C LEU A 169 -16.38 -6.28 2.53
N GLY A 170 -15.56 -5.56 1.77
CA GLY A 170 -15.78 -5.26 0.35
C GLY A 170 -17.17 -4.69 0.08
N GLU A 171 -17.86 -5.19 -0.95
CA GLU A 171 -19.22 -4.78 -1.29
C GLU A 171 -20.24 -5.05 -0.16
N ARG A 172 -19.96 -6.01 0.74
CA ARG A 172 -20.81 -6.26 1.92
C ARG A 172 -20.66 -5.18 2.98
N GLY A 173 -19.59 -4.39 2.92
CA GLY A 173 -19.41 -3.15 3.68
C GLY A 173 -20.21 -1.98 3.12
N GLY A 174 -20.64 -2.05 1.85
CA GLY A 174 -21.51 -1.04 1.24
C GLY A 174 -20.91 0.37 1.15
N PHE A 175 -19.58 0.50 1.10
CA PHE A 175 -18.89 1.79 0.91
C PHE A 175 -18.79 2.10 -0.59
N ALA A 176 -19.15 3.31 -1.01
CA ALA A 176 -19.10 3.72 -2.42
C ALA A 176 -17.67 4.03 -2.88
N ASN A 177 -16.79 4.44 -1.96
CA ASN A 177 -15.40 4.76 -2.26
C ASN A 177 -14.50 4.61 -1.02
N ARG A 178 -13.18 4.60 -1.24
CA ARG A 178 -12.19 4.47 -0.17
C ARG A 178 -12.27 5.62 0.84
N LYS A 179 -12.57 6.85 0.40
CA LYS A 179 -12.67 8.01 1.29
C LYS A 179 -13.78 7.81 2.33
N GLU A 180 -14.92 7.31 1.90
CA GLU A 180 -16.06 6.98 2.77
C GLU A 180 -15.75 5.84 3.74
N LEU A 181 -14.99 4.85 3.28
CA LEU A 181 -14.46 3.79 4.14
C LEU A 181 -13.49 4.34 5.18
N GLU A 182 -12.58 5.24 4.80
CA GLU A 182 -11.63 5.89 5.73
C GLU A 182 -12.36 6.75 6.77
N GLN A 183 -13.41 7.48 6.36
CA GLN A 183 -14.28 8.21 7.28
C GLN A 183 -14.96 7.27 8.27
N ALA A 184 -15.52 6.16 7.76
CA ALA A 184 -16.17 5.17 8.60
C ALA A 184 -15.18 4.48 9.55
N ALA A 185 -13.97 4.19 9.09
CA ALA A 185 -12.89 3.67 9.92
C ALA A 185 -12.50 4.66 11.01
N GLY A 186 -12.46 5.96 10.71
CA GLY A 186 -12.16 6.99 11.69
C GLY A 186 -13.22 7.08 12.79
N GLN A 187 -14.50 7.01 12.41
CA GLN A 187 -15.60 6.97 13.38
C GLN A 187 -15.58 5.67 14.20
N LEU A 188 -15.29 4.54 13.57
CA LEU A 188 -15.19 3.25 14.23
C LEU A 188 -14.07 3.23 15.29
N VAL A 189 -12.93 3.86 15.03
CA VAL A 189 -11.86 4.03 16.02
C VAL A 189 -12.31 4.90 17.19
N PHE A 190 -12.99 6.01 16.91
CA PHE A 190 -13.54 6.88 17.95
C PHE A 190 -14.51 6.14 18.87
N GLU A 191 -15.53 5.49 18.29
CA GLU A 191 -16.54 4.72 19.01
C GLU A 191 -15.92 3.59 19.84
N ALA A 192 -14.95 2.88 19.25
CA ALA A 192 -14.21 1.85 19.94
C ALA A 192 -13.47 2.41 21.15
N LYS A 193 -12.83 3.57 21.02
CA LYS A 193 -12.10 4.22 22.11
C LYS A 193 -13.00 4.71 23.24
N VAL A 194 -14.13 5.34 22.91
CA VAL A 194 -15.15 5.79 23.88
C VAL A 194 -15.73 4.58 24.63
N SER A 195 -15.93 3.47 23.93
CA SER A 195 -16.35 2.20 24.51
C SER A 195 -15.23 1.45 25.25
N GLY A 196 -14.02 2.01 25.26
CA GLY A 196 -12.82 1.53 25.94
C GLY A 196 -12.13 0.33 25.28
N LEU A 197 -12.44 0.02 24.02
CA LEU A 197 -11.67 -0.93 23.22
C LEU A 197 -10.28 -0.33 22.96
N GLN A 198 -9.24 -1.15 23.12
CA GLN A 198 -7.86 -0.79 22.84
C GLN A 198 -7.40 -1.26 21.46
N ARG A 199 -8.12 -2.23 20.88
CA ARG A 199 -7.93 -2.70 19.51
C ARG A 199 -9.24 -3.19 18.93
N ILE A 200 -9.29 -3.28 17.61
CA ILE A 200 -10.41 -3.87 16.88
C ILE A 200 -9.90 -5.16 16.26
N ASP A 201 -10.41 -6.30 16.72
CA ASP A 201 -10.05 -7.65 16.24
C ASP A 201 -10.99 -8.11 15.13
N HIS A 202 -12.26 -7.69 15.14
CA HIS A 202 -13.20 -7.97 14.06
C HIS A 202 -14.12 -6.77 13.78
N VAL A 203 -14.53 -6.63 12.52
CA VAL A 203 -15.61 -5.71 12.13
C VAL A 203 -16.68 -6.53 11.41
N VAL A 204 -17.90 -6.47 11.91
CA VAL A 204 -19.01 -7.30 11.39
C VAL A 204 -20.18 -6.40 11.01
N PRO A 205 -20.69 -6.45 9.78
CA PRO A 205 -21.89 -5.71 9.42
C PRO A 205 -23.10 -6.24 10.18
N ASN A 206 -23.97 -5.34 10.60
CA ASN A 206 -25.26 -5.70 11.16
C ASN A 206 -26.13 -6.39 10.09
N LYS A 207 -27.05 -7.28 10.50
CA LYS A 207 -27.99 -7.97 9.61
C LYS A 207 -28.85 -7.01 8.79
N SER A 208 -29.11 -5.82 9.33
CA SER A 208 -29.92 -4.79 8.67
C SER A 208 -29.13 -3.93 7.68
N GLY A 209 -27.79 -3.98 7.70
CA GLY A 209 -26.93 -3.22 6.79
C GLY A 209 -26.80 -1.72 7.10
N ASP A 210 -27.36 -1.26 8.21
CA ASP A 210 -27.34 0.13 8.69
C ASP A 210 -26.12 0.46 9.56
N GLY A 211 -25.31 -0.52 9.93
CA GLY A 211 -24.13 -0.29 10.76
C GLY A 211 -23.23 -1.50 10.88
N PHE A 212 -22.19 -1.36 11.70
CA PHE A 212 -21.20 -2.39 11.95
C PHE A 212 -20.91 -2.53 13.43
N PHE A 213 -20.48 -3.72 13.84
CA PHE A 213 -19.96 -3.98 15.16
C PHE A 213 -18.44 -4.07 15.09
N ALA A 214 -17.76 -3.20 15.84
CA ALA A 214 -16.34 -3.36 16.14
C ALA A 214 -16.20 -4.25 17.37
N VAL A 215 -15.42 -5.32 17.26
CA VAL A 215 -15.28 -6.35 18.28
C VAL A 215 -13.82 -6.49 18.66
N GLN A 216 -13.54 -6.54 19.96
CA GLN A 216 -12.26 -6.88 20.55
C GLN A 216 -12.35 -8.25 21.24
N GLY A 217 -11.39 -9.13 20.95
CA GLY A 217 -11.36 -10.52 21.40
C GLY A 217 -11.95 -11.52 20.40
N GLU A 218 -11.82 -12.81 20.72
CA GLU A 218 -12.35 -13.90 19.92
C GLU A 218 -13.89 -13.89 19.96
N MET A 219 -14.54 -14.19 18.82
CA MET A 219 -16.02 -14.20 18.74
C MET A 219 -16.71 -15.22 19.64
N THR A 220 -15.95 -16.21 20.13
CA THR A 220 -16.40 -17.28 21.03
C THR A 220 -16.11 -16.97 22.50
N ASP A 221 -15.38 -15.89 22.80
CA ASP A 221 -15.02 -15.50 24.16
C ASP A 221 -16.15 -14.67 24.79
N PRO A 222 -16.73 -15.09 25.94
CA PRO A 222 -17.74 -14.30 26.64
C PRO A 222 -17.24 -12.94 27.17
N ALA A 223 -15.91 -12.75 27.28
CA ALA A 223 -15.28 -11.49 27.63
C ALA A 223 -15.06 -10.56 26.41
N MET A 224 -15.53 -10.96 25.22
CA MET A 224 -15.45 -10.11 24.03
C MET A 224 -16.14 -8.76 24.27
N ARG A 225 -15.50 -7.68 23.82
CA ARG A 225 -16.06 -6.33 23.88
C ARG A 225 -16.53 -5.94 22.51
N ARG A 226 -17.75 -5.41 22.41
CA ARG A 226 -18.30 -4.94 21.13
C ARG A 226 -18.87 -3.54 21.26
N VAL A 227 -18.72 -2.77 20.20
CA VAL A 227 -19.37 -1.48 20.02
C VAL A 227 -20.13 -1.51 18.70
N PHE A 228 -21.34 -0.95 18.69
CA PHE A 228 -22.11 -0.74 17.47
C PHE A 228 -21.79 0.65 16.95
N VAL A 229 -21.58 0.76 15.64
CA VAL A 229 -21.35 2.03 14.95
C VAL A 229 -22.37 2.14 13.83
N ASP A 230 -23.14 3.23 13.86
CA ASP A 230 -24.09 3.54 12.80
C ASP A 230 -23.36 4.00 11.53
N ARG A 231 -23.74 3.44 10.38
CA ARG A 231 -23.07 3.70 9.11
C ARG A 231 -23.32 5.12 8.60
N ASP A 232 -24.52 5.64 8.76
CA ASP A 232 -24.89 6.99 8.31
C ASP A 232 -24.08 8.04 9.10
N GLN A 233 -23.96 7.84 10.42
CA GLN A 233 -23.07 8.65 11.27
C GLN A 233 -21.60 8.55 10.83
N ALA A 234 -21.15 7.34 10.50
CA ALA A 234 -19.78 7.09 10.10
C ALA A 234 -19.42 7.69 8.72
N GLN A 235 -20.40 7.80 7.82
CA GLN A 235 -20.25 8.39 6.48
C GLN A 235 -20.41 9.92 6.50
N GLY A 236 -21.29 10.45 7.35
CA GLY A 236 -21.54 11.89 7.46
C GLY A 236 -20.39 12.67 8.10
N GLN A 237 -19.49 11.98 8.82
CA GLN A 237 -18.42 12.62 9.56
C GLN A 237 -17.10 12.60 8.80
N SER A 238 -16.44 13.76 8.70
CA SER A 238 -15.09 13.84 8.13
C SER A 238 -14.06 13.18 9.03
N LEU A 239 -13.04 12.56 8.42
CA LEU A 239 -11.91 11.99 9.14
C LEU A 239 -11.21 13.00 10.06
N GLU A 240 -11.10 14.27 9.66
CA GLU A 240 -10.55 15.32 10.53
C GLU A 240 -11.38 15.54 11.81
N HIS A 241 -12.71 15.45 11.71
CA HIS A 241 -13.58 15.57 12.87
C HIS A 241 -13.38 14.39 13.81
N SER A 242 -13.39 13.15 13.28
CA SER A 242 -13.12 11.94 14.07
C SER A 242 -11.72 11.98 14.70
N SER A 243 -10.72 12.50 14.00
CA SER A 243 -9.35 12.64 14.51
C SER A 243 -9.27 13.59 15.71
N ARG A 244 -9.93 14.75 15.62
CA ARG A 244 -9.99 15.70 16.74
C ARG A 244 -10.69 15.08 17.94
N GLN A 245 -11.83 14.41 17.74
CA GLN A 245 -12.54 13.73 18.82
C GLN A 245 -11.70 12.65 19.51
N VAL A 246 -10.94 11.86 18.75
CA VAL A 246 -10.02 10.85 19.31
C VAL A 246 -8.88 11.50 20.10
N ALA A 247 -8.33 12.61 19.60
CA ALA A 247 -7.28 13.35 20.28
C ALA A 247 -7.79 13.96 21.59
N GLU A 248 -8.99 14.52 21.60
CA GLU A 248 -9.65 15.05 22.80
C GLU A 248 -9.87 13.94 23.83
N GLU A 249 -10.35 12.76 23.43
CA GLU A 249 -10.56 11.63 24.34
C GLU A 249 -9.25 11.11 24.94
N ASN A 250 -8.16 11.07 24.16
CA ASN A 250 -6.81 10.77 24.67
C ASN A 250 -6.36 11.75 25.75
N GLN A 251 -6.56 13.04 25.51
CA GLN A 251 -6.21 14.08 26.48
C GLN A 251 -7.02 13.93 27.77
N ARG A 252 -8.32 13.60 27.65
CA ARG A 252 -9.20 13.37 28.80
C ARG A 252 -8.75 12.16 29.63
N GLN A 253 -8.48 11.03 29.00
CA GLN A 253 -7.96 9.84 29.72
C GLN A 253 -6.63 10.12 30.41
N THR A 254 -5.72 10.83 29.73
CA THR A 254 -4.42 11.18 30.30
C THR A 254 -4.55 12.11 31.50
N ALA A 255 -5.46 13.09 31.44
CA ALA A 255 -5.73 14.00 32.56
C ALA A 255 -6.34 13.26 33.77
N LEU A 256 -7.27 12.33 33.54
CA LEU A 256 -7.88 11.50 34.60
C LEU A 256 -6.86 10.56 35.25
N MET A 257 -5.86 10.09 34.52
CA MET A 257 -4.80 9.24 35.05
C MET A 257 -3.81 10.05 35.90
N GLN A 258 -3.45 11.27 35.48
CA GLN A 258 -2.58 12.17 36.24
C GLN A 258 -3.21 12.61 37.57
N SER A 259 -4.51 12.91 37.59
CA SER A 259 -5.21 13.32 38.82
C SER A 259 -5.33 12.16 39.84
N GLN A 260 -5.50 10.93 39.38
CA GLN A 260 -5.47 9.75 40.25
C GLN A 260 -4.07 9.42 40.78
N ALA A 261 -3.01 9.68 40.02
CA ALA A 261 -1.63 9.46 40.46
C ALA A 261 -1.21 10.46 41.55
N GLN A 262 -1.60 11.73 41.43
CA GLN A 262 -1.29 12.76 42.43
C GLN A 262 -2.01 12.53 43.76
N THR A 263 -3.26 12.04 43.74
CA THR A 263 -4.01 11.75 44.98
C THR A 263 -3.46 10.53 45.73
N GLN A 264 -2.91 9.52 45.05
CA GLN A 264 -2.24 8.37 45.69
C GLN A 264 -0.89 8.74 46.33
N GLN A 265 -0.12 9.64 45.72
CA GLN A 265 1.13 10.14 46.30
C GLN A 265 0.88 11.04 47.52
N ALA A 266 -0.18 11.86 47.48
CA ALA A 266 -0.57 12.70 48.62
C ALA A 266 -1.16 11.91 49.80
N ALA A 267 -1.69 10.70 49.56
CA ALA A 267 -2.24 9.82 50.59
C ALA A 267 -1.18 8.96 51.32
N SER A 268 0.11 9.11 50.99
CA SER A 268 1.21 8.42 51.68
C SER A 268 2.04 9.34 52.60
N PRO A 269 1.50 9.97 53.67
CA PRO A 269 2.31 10.50 54.74
C PRO A 269 2.35 9.54 55.94
N ALA A 270 3.57 9.19 56.35
CA ALA A 270 3.99 8.73 57.68
C ALA A 270 3.53 7.33 58.17
N MET A 271 4.42 6.34 58.01
CA MET A 271 4.78 5.42 59.10
C MET A 271 6.25 5.00 58.96
N SER A 272 7.13 5.78 59.60
CA SER A 272 8.38 5.29 60.19
C SER A 272 8.69 6.20 61.39
N MET A 273 8.34 5.68 62.57
CA MET A 273 8.92 6.05 63.86
C MET A 273 10.31 5.42 63.98
#